data_AF-T0YB45-F1
#
_entry.id   AF-T0YB45-F1
#
_cell.length_a   1.000
_cell.length_b   1.000
_cell.length_c   1.000
_cell.angle_alpha   90.00
_cell.angle_beta   90.00
_cell.angle_gamma   90.00
#
_symmetry.space_group_name_H-M   'P 1'
#
loop_
_entity.id
_entity.type
_entity.pdbx_description
1 polymer ?
#
loop_
_entity_poly.entity_id
_entity_poly.type
_entity_poly.pdbx_seq_one_letter_code
_entity_poly.pdbx_strand_id
1 'polypeptide(L)'
;MHPEIRRTEPGSCPICGMALEPVQPTAQAESNPELRDMTRRFWVGAALAVPLLLLDMGADIRALNLHHYVSPLVSAWIQFALGTPVVLWAGWPLLQRGWDSVRRRSLNMFSLIGLGVSASYLYSLVALFAPDVFP
;
A
#
# COMPACT_ATOMS: atom_id res chain seq x y z
N MET A 1 -24.05 -1.13 2.68
CA MET A 1 -24.41 -0.24 1.56
C MET A 1 -25.43 0.78 2.08
N HIS A 2 -25.34 2.05 1.67
CA HIS A 2 -26.27 3.12 2.04
C HIS A 2 -27.20 3.40 0.85
N PRO A 3 -28.32 2.65 0.70
CA PRO A 3 -29.19 2.73 -0.48
C PRO A 3 -29.85 4.10 -0.66
N GLU A 4 -29.93 4.90 0.42
CA GLU A 4 -30.38 6.29 0.41
C GLU A 4 -29.44 7.25 -0.34
N ILE A 5 -28.16 6.90 -0.53
CA ILE A 5 -27.18 7.75 -1.24
C ILE A 5 -27.09 7.34 -2.71
N ARG A 6 -27.75 8.10 -3.58
CA ARG A 6 -27.64 7.98 -5.04
C ARG A 6 -27.12 9.29 -5.64
N ARG A 7 -26.09 9.20 -6.48
CA ARG A 7 -25.52 10.35 -7.21
C ARG A 7 -25.42 10.01 -8.69
N THR A 8 -25.53 11.05 -9.52
CA THR A 8 -25.37 10.99 -10.98
C THR A 8 -23.89 10.90 -11.39
N GLU A 9 -22.97 11.28 -10.51
CA GLU A 9 -21.53 11.27 -10.77
C GLU A 9 -20.80 10.23 -9.89
N PRO A 10 -19.69 9.63 -10.38
CA PRO A 10 -18.80 8.82 -9.57
C PRO A 10 -18.27 9.61 -8.37
N GLY A 11 -18.09 8.93 -7.24
CA GLY A 11 -17.55 9.58 -6.05
C GLY A 11 -17.61 8.71 -4.81
N SER A 12 -17.23 9.29 -3.68
CA SER A 12 -17.26 8.63 -2.38
C SER A 12 -18.59 8.88 -1.66
N CYS A 13 -19.09 7.87 -0.95
CA CYS A 13 -20.25 8.00 -0.08
C CYS A 13 -19.97 9.02 1.03
N PRO A 14 -20.85 10.01 1.29
CA PRO A 14 -20.61 11.00 2.36
C PRO A 14 -20.67 10.38 3.77
N ILE A 15 -21.32 9.22 3.93
CA ILE A 15 -21.49 8.56 5.23
C ILE A 15 -20.27 7.70 5.56
N CYS A 16 -19.89 6.76 4.68
CA CYS A 16 -18.79 5.82 4.93
C CYS A 16 -17.56 6.00 4.04
N GLY A 17 -17.61 6.89 3.03
CA GLY A 17 -16.55 7.16 2.05
C GLY A 17 -16.06 6.00 1.22
N MET A 18 -16.81 4.90 1.19
CA MET A 18 -16.64 3.88 0.16
C MET A 18 -17.01 4.46 -1.22
N ALA A 19 -16.37 3.97 -2.27
CA ALA A 19 -16.72 4.34 -3.64
C ALA A 19 -18.17 3.94 -3.94
N LEU A 20 -18.93 4.82 -4.60
CA LEU A 20 -20.28 4.52 -5.06
C LEU A 20 -20.23 3.52 -6.22
N GLU A 21 -21.05 2.48 -6.14
CA GLU A 21 -21.18 1.47 -7.18
C GLU A 21 -22.37 1.80 -8.11
N PRO A 22 -22.23 1.65 -9.43
CA PRO A 22 -23.33 1.90 -10.36
C PRO A 22 -24.48 0.92 -10.16
N VAL A 23 -25.71 1.44 -10.16
CA VAL A 23 -26.94 0.65 -9.95
C VAL A 23 -27.25 -0.27 -11.14
N GLN A 24 -26.77 0.09 -12.32
CA GLN A 24 -26.90 -0.70 -13.56
C GLN A 24 -25.50 -0.93 -14.15
N PRO A 25 -25.09 -2.18 -14.39
CA PRO A 25 -23.86 -2.46 -15.12
C PRO A 25 -24.01 -1.96 -16.57
N THR A 26 -23.25 -0.94 -16.95
CA THR A 26 -23.25 -0.43 -18.33
C THR A 26 -22.53 -1.42 -19.25
N ALA A 27 -23.22 -1.93 -20.27
CA ALA A 27 -22.67 -2.92 -21.23
C ALA A 27 -21.51 -2.39 -22.09
N GLN A 28 -21.34 -1.07 -22.16
CA GLN A 28 -20.14 -0.42 -22.66
C GLN A 28 -19.21 -0.19 -21.48
N ALA A 29 -18.32 -1.16 -21.24
CA ALA A 29 -17.14 -0.96 -20.40
C ALA A 29 -16.16 -0.02 -21.13
N GLU A 30 -16.54 1.24 -21.35
CA GLU A 30 -15.54 2.27 -21.64
C GLU A 30 -14.55 2.24 -20.48
N SER A 31 -13.26 2.14 -20.81
CA SER A 31 -12.21 1.78 -19.87
C SER A 31 -12.28 2.66 -18.62
N ASN A 32 -12.71 2.12 -17.48
CA ASN A 32 -12.83 2.89 -16.25
C ASN A 32 -11.43 3.43 -15.88
N PRO A 33 -11.20 4.75 -15.91
CA PRO A 33 -9.88 5.32 -15.66
C PRO A 33 -9.38 4.99 -14.24
N GLU A 34 -10.28 4.79 -13.27
CA GLU A 34 -9.93 4.35 -11.92
C GLU A 34 -9.34 2.93 -11.91
N LEU A 35 -9.94 2.00 -12.67
CA LEU A 35 -9.41 0.63 -12.80
C LEU A 35 -8.03 0.63 -13.45
N ARG A 36 -7.81 1.48 -14.47
CA ARG A 36 -6.49 1.60 -15.12
C ARG A 36 -5.43 2.16 -14.18
N ASP A 37 -5.76 3.20 -13.39
CA ASP A 37 -4.84 3.77 -12.40
C ASP A 37 -4.50 2.76 -11.30
N MET A 38 -5.49 2.06 -10.75
CA MET A 38 -5.27 1.01 -9.75
C MET A 38 -4.46 -0.16 -10.29
N THR A 39 -4.75 -0.60 -11.52
CA THR A 39 -3.99 -1.67 -12.19
C THR A 39 -2.54 -1.27 -12.41
N ARG A 40 -2.28 -0.03 -12.83
CA ARG A 40 -0.92 0.49 -13.00
C ARG A 40 -0.18 0.53 -11.66
N ARG A 41 -0.79 1.05 -10.60
CA ARG A 41 -0.19 1.07 -9.25
C ARG A 41 0.07 -0.32 -8.71
N PHE A 42 -0.85 -1.25 -8.94
CA PHE A 42 -0.68 -2.65 -8.57
C PHE A 42 0.54 -3.28 -9.26
N TRP A 43 0.64 -3.16 -10.58
CA TRP A 43 1.74 -3.77 -11.32
C TRP A 43 3.09 -3.12 -11.05
N VAL A 44 3.14 -1.79 -10.95
CA VAL A 44 4.38 -1.08 -10.60
C VAL A 44 4.77 -1.40 -9.15
N GLY A 45 3.82 -1.43 -8.22
CA GLY A 45 4.06 -1.82 -6.83
C GLY A 45 4.54 -3.25 -6.70
N ALA A 46 3.94 -4.19 -7.43
CA ALA A 46 4.36 -5.58 -7.47
C ALA A 46 5.78 -5.74 -8.04
N ALA A 47 6.09 -5.03 -9.14
CA ALA A 47 7.42 -5.06 -9.74
C ALA A 47 8.52 -4.54 -8.80
N LEU A 48 8.22 -3.57 -7.92
CA LEU A 48 9.14 -3.07 -6.90
C LEU A 48 9.19 -3.96 -5.65
N ALA A 49 8.06 -4.59 -5.29
CA ALA A 49 7.96 -5.48 -4.14
C ALA A 49 8.70 -6.81 -4.36
N VAL A 50 8.75 -7.32 -5.61
CA VAL A 50 9.43 -8.58 -5.92
C VAL A 50 10.94 -8.52 -5.59
N PRO A 51 11.73 -7.53 -6.07
CA PRO A 51 13.13 -7.39 -5.66
C PRO A 51 13.30 -7.19 -4.16
N LEU A 52 12.39 -6.44 -3.50
CA LEU A 52 12.43 -6.22 -2.06
C LEU A 52 12.24 -7.54 -1.29
N LEU A 53 11.28 -8.37 -1.70
CA LEU A 53 11.05 -9.71 -1.15
C LEU A 53 12.28 -10.62 -1.35
N LEU A 54 12.87 -10.59 -2.55
CA LEU A 54 14.07 -11.38 -2.84
C LEU A 54 15.28 -10.94 -2.02
N LEU A 55 15.44 -9.64 -1.74
CA LEU A 55 16.51 -9.14 -0.89
C LEU A 55 16.30 -9.52 0.58
N ASP A 56 15.07 -9.39 1.08
CA ASP A 56 14.73 -9.71 2.46
C ASP A 56 14.84 -11.21 2.74
N MET A 57 14.19 -12.06 1.92
CA MET A 57 14.26 -13.51 2.09
C MET A 57 15.58 -14.13 1.61
N GLY A 58 16.23 -13.52 0.61
CA GLY A 58 17.46 -14.03 0.02
C GLY A 58 18.70 -13.85 0.89
N ALA A 59 18.66 -12.92 1.86
CA ALA A 59 19.72 -12.76 2.86
C ALA A 59 19.83 -14.00 3.75
N ASP A 60 18.70 -14.57 4.19
CA ASP A 60 18.66 -15.71 5.13
C ASP A 60 18.80 -17.10 4.46
N ILE A 61 18.68 -17.18 3.13
CA ILE A 61 18.86 -18.43 2.39
C ILE A 61 20.35 -18.77 2.32
N ARG A 62 20.78 -19.71 3.18
CA ARG A 62 22.13 -20.31 3.24
C ARG A 62 22.73 -20.75 1.90
N ALA A 63 21.89 -21.02 0.88
CA ALA A 63 22.32 -21.44 -0.45
C ALA A 63 22.84 -20.29 -1.34
N LEU A 64 22.53 -19.02 -1.02
CA LEU A 64 22.87 -17.86 -1.88
C LEU A 64 24.03 -17.01 -1.36
N ASN A 65 24.49 -17.17 -0.11
CA ASN A 65 25.69 -16.51 0.45
C ASN A 65 25.81 -14.99 0.17
N LEU A 66 24.67 -14.28 0.06
CA LEU A 66 24.67 -12.84 -0.24
C LEU A 66 25.21 -11.97 0.90
N HIS A 67 25.30 -12.49 2.13
CA HIS A 67 25.95 -11.79 3.25
C HIS A 67 27.41 -11.42 2.97
N HIS A 68 28.07 -12.06 2.00
CA HIS A 68 29.42 -11.69 1.58
C HIS A 68 29.45 -10.57 0.52
N TYR A 69 28.37 -10.40 -0.25
CA TYR A 69 28.32 -9.46 -1.39
C TYR A 69 27.63 -8.14 -1.09
N VAL A 70 26.71 -8.09 -0.11
CA VAL A 70 25.97 -6.87 0.24
C VAL A 70 26.03 -6.65 1.75
N SER A 71 26.63 -5.53 2.16
CA SER A 71 26.65 -5.10 3.56
C SER A 71 25.22 -4.93 4.09
N PRO A 72 24.93 -5.34 5.34
CA PRO A 72 23.61 -5.17 5.97
C PRO A 72 23.07 -3.74 5.86
N LEU A 73 23.96 -2.75 5.99
CA LEU A 73 23.62 -1.33 5.84
C LEU A 73 23.15 -1.01 4.40
N VAL A 74 23.86 -1.51 3.39
CA VAL A 74 23.53 -1.28 1.98
C VAL A 74 22.20 -1.95 1.62
N SER A 75 21.96 -3.16 2.13
CA SER A 75 20.68 -3.86 1.95
C SER A 75 19.52 -3.05 2.52
N ALA A 76 19.67 -2.53 3.75
CA ALA A 76 18.64 -1.71 4.40
C ALA A 76 18.32 -0.43 3.60
N TRP A 77 19.34 0.23 3.04
CA TRP A 77 19.13 1.40 2.16
C TRP A 77 18.43 1.04 0.85
N ILE A 78 18.75 -0.11 0.23
CA ILE A 78 18.08 -0.57 -0.98
C ILE A 78 16.62 -0.93 -0.69
N GLN A 79 16.35 -1.66 0.41
CA GLN A 79 15.00 -1.98 0.85
C GLN A 79 14.19 -0.71 1.13
N PHE A 80 14.79 0.31 1.76
CA PHE A 80 14.16 1.60 1.97
C PHE A 80 13.84 2.31 0.64
N ALA A 81 14.79 2.34 -0.30
CA ALA A 81 14.60 2.96 -1.61
C ALA A 81 13.51 2.28 -2.45
N LEU A 82 13.39 0.96 -2.38
CA LEU A 82 12.36 0.18 -3.07
C LEU A 82 11.00 0.23 -2.35
N GLY A 83 10.99 0.15 -1.02
CA GLY A 83 9.77 0.09 -0.20
C GLY A 83 9.05 1.43 -0.11
N THR A 84 9.79 2.54 -0.10
CA THR A 84 9.22 3.89 -0.02
C THR A 84 8.21 4.21 -1.14
N PRO A 85 8.52 4.03 -2.44
CA PRO A 85 7.54 4.24 -3.50
C PRO A 85 6.38 3.23 -3.46
N VAL A 86 6.60 2.01 -2.99
CA VAL A 86 5.50 1.02 -2.81
C VAL A 86 4.51 1.51 -1.76
N VAL A 87 4.98 1.96 -0.60
CA VAL A 87 4.12 2.43 0.49
C VAL A 87 3.51 3.79 0.19
N LEU A 88 4.33 4.77 -0.18
CA LEU A 88 3.92 6.17 -0.29
C LEU A 88 3.26 6.53 -1.62
N TRP A 89 3.52 5.80 -2.72
CA TRP A 89 2.89 6.08 -4.01
C TRP A 89 1.85 5.02 -4.37
N ALA A 90 2.20 3.73 -4.38
CA ALA A 90 1.22 2.68 -4.72
C ALA A 90 0.17 2.50 -3.61
N GLY A 91 0.59 2.56 -2.34
CA GLY A 91 -0.27 2.45 -1.15
C GLY A 91 -1.05 3.73 -0.79
N TRP A 92 -0.74 4.89 -1.38
CA TRP A 92 -1.34 6.17 -1.03
C TRP A 92 -2.89 6.17 -0.96
N PRO A 93 -3.62 5.63 -1.96
CA PRO A 93 -5.08 5.64 -1.93
C PRO A 93 -5.66 4.76 -0.81
N LEU A 94 -4.93 3.70 -0.43
CA LEU A 94 -5.32 2.82 0.68
C LEU A 94 -5.14 3.52 2.01
N LEU A 95 -4.04 4.26 2.18
CA LEU A 95 -3.78 5.08 3.38
C LEU A 95 -4.80 6.20 3.53
N GLN A 96 -5.13 6.91 2.44
CA GLN A 96 -6.17 7.94 2.45
C GLN A 96 -7.53 7.37 2.87
N ARG A 97 -7.97 6.26 2.25
CA ARG A 97 -9.24 5.59 2.61
C ARG A 97 -9.23 5.04 4.04
N GLY A 98 -8.08 4.57 4.52
CA GLY A 98 -7.89 4.13 5.90
C GLY A 98 -8.03 5.28 6.90
N TRP A 99 -7.41 6.42 6.63
CA TRP A 99 -7.53 7.63 7.45
C TRP A 99 -8.96 8.15 7.50
N ASP A 100 -9.61 8.21 6.34
CA ASP A 100 -11.01 8.60 6.20
C ASP A 100 -11.96 7.68 6.97
N SER A 101 -11.71 6.37 6.96
CA SER A 101 -12.45 5.36 7.71
C SER A 101 -12.36 5.59 9.22
N VAL A 102 -11.16 5.87 9.73
CA VAL A 102 -10.92 6.21 11.14
C VAL A 102 -11.60 7.53 11.50
N ARG A 103 -11.46 8.57 10.67
CA ARG A 103 -12.08 9.88 10.89
C ARG A 103 -13.61 9.80 10.96
N ARG A 104 -14.23 8.99 10.09
CA ARG A 104 -15.70 8.78 10.07
C ARG A 104 -16.19 7.74 11.09
N ARG A 105 -15.29 7.18 11.92
CA ARG A 105 -15.58 6.12 12.90
C ARG A 105 -16.26 4.88 12.28
N SER A 106 -16.01 4.62 11.00
CA SER A 106 -16.60 3.52 10.24
C SER A 106 -15.52 2.49 9.90
N LEU A 107 -14.96 1.83 10.93
CA LEU A 107 -13.83 0.91 10.79
C LEU A 107 -14.12 -0.18 9.75
N ASN A 108 -13.15 -0.40 8.86
CA ASN A 108 -13.26 -1.28 7.71
C ASN A 108 -11.90 -1.90 7.35
N MET A 109 -11.86 -2.69 6.27
CA MET A 109 -10.64 -3.31 5.77
C MET A 109 -9.49 -2.29 5.55
N PHE A 110 -9.81 -1.09 5.02
CA PHE A 110 -8.81 -0.06 4.75
C PHE A 110 -8.20 0.52 6.04
N SER A 111 -8.96 0.62 7.13
CA SER A 111 -8.39 1.05 8.42
C SER A 111 -7.37 0.05 8.96
N LEU A 112 -7.63 -1.25 8.82
CA LEU A 112 -6.69 -2.30 9.25
C LEU A 112 -5.41 -2.29 8.39
N ILE A 113 -5.57 -2.26 7.06
CA ILE A 113 -4.43 -2.19 6.12
C ILE A 113 -3.63 -0.92 6.37
N GLY A 114 -4.31 0.22 6.50
CA GLY A 114 -3.67 1.51 6.71
C GLY A 114 -2.85 1.55 8.00
N LEU A 115 -3.39 1.05 9.10
CA LEU A 115 -2.67 0.97 10.37
C LEU A 115 -1.46 0.04 10.28
N GLY A 116 -1.64 -1.16 9.71
CA GLY A 116 -0.57 -2.15 9.58
C GLY A 116 0.60 -1.65 8.72
N VAL A 117 0.31 -1.17 7.51
CA VAL A 117 1.35 -0.65 6.59
C VAL A 117 2.06 0.56 7.19
N SER A 118 1.32 1.47 7.84
CA SER A 118 1.91 2.67 8.45
C SER A 118 2.81 2.31 9.63
N ALA A 119 2.35 1.42 10.52
CA ALA A 119 3.12 0.97 11.67
C ALA A 119 4.41 0.25 11.22
N SER A 120 4.32 -0.67 10.26
CA SER A 120 5.48 -1.37 9.72
C SER A 120 6.48 -0.43 9.06
N TYR A 121 6.01 0.51 8.22
CA TYR A 121 6.91 1.45 7.55
C TYR A 121 7.59 2.41 8.52
N LEU A 122 6.87 2.93 9.53
CA LEU A 122 7.45 3.75 10.58
C LEU A 122 8.48 2.98 11.40
N TYR A 123 8.19 1.73 11.74
CA TYR A 123 9.16 0.86 12.42
C TYR A 123 10.44 0.70 11.59
N SER A 124 10.32 0.40 10.29
CA SER A 124 11.46 0.27 9.38
C SER A 124 12.27 1.58 9.26
N LEU A 125 11.61 2.74 9.27
CA LEU A 125 12.27 4.05 9.29
C LEU A 125 13.09 4.24 10.56
N VAL A 126 12.51 3.95 11.73
CA VAL A 126 13.23 4.08 13.01
C VAL A 126 14.41 3.11 13.04
N ALA A 127 14.25 1.88 12.55
CA ALA A 127 15.34 0.90 12.48
C ALA A 127 16.49 1.34 11.57
N LEU A 128 16.19 2.05 10.46
CA LEU A 128 17.21 2.54 9.55
C LEU A 128 17.96 3.77 10.09
N PHE A 129 17.24 4.73 10.67
CA PHE A 129 17.81 6.03 11.07
C PHE A 129 18.30 6.08 12.52
N ALA A 130 17.77 5.23 13.39
CA ALA A 130 18.09 5.18 14.81
C ALA A 130 18.25 3.71 15.27
N PRO A 131 19.23 2.97 14.71
CA PRO A 131 19.45 1.56 15.06
C PRO A 131 19.75 1.38 16.56
N ASP A 132 20.38 2.36 17.20
CA ASP A 132 20.77 2.33 18.62
C ASP A 132 19.58 2.39 19.60
N VAL A 133 18.37 2.67 19.11
CA VAL A 133 17.13 2.68 19.92
C VAL A 133 16.61 1.26 20.16
N PHE A 134 17.01 0.32 19.32
CA PHE A 134 16.65 -1.08 19.46
C PHE A 134 17.72 -1.82 20.29
N PRO A 135 17.32 -2.58 21.33
CA PRO A 135 18.25 -3.34 22.17
C PRO A 135 18.87 -4.54 21.43
#